data_AF-A0A9Q3EET6-F1
#
_entry.id   AF-A0A9Q3EET6-F1
#
_cell.length_a   1.000
_cell.length_b   1.000
_cell.length_c   1.000
_cell.angle_alpha   90.00
_cell.angle_beta   90.00
_cell.angle_gamma   90.00
#
_symmetry.space_group_name_H-M   'P 1'
#
loop_
_entity.id
_entity.type
_entity.pdbx_description
1 polymer ?
#
loop_
_entity_poly.entity_id
_entity_poly.type
_entity_poly.pdbx_seq_one_letter_code
_entity_poly.pdbx_strand_id
1 'polypeptide(L)'
;MQDSFKYAKERWDKSHNTPDFKVGDLVLLSALNFDNIKGPKKSKDSFAGPFVIKALHGPSAVQLWLTEEGEEKKIVKVLKERITRKKEREYLVGYRNPTQEYELLLEKDITNADKLLRRFRHERRPKE
;
A
#
# COMPACT_ATOMS: atom_id res chain seq x y z
N MET A 1 -19.66 31.63 -20.71
CA MET A 1 -19.22 30.39 -20.02
C MET A 1 -18.04 29.72 -20.73
N GLN A 2 -17.98 29.70 -22.07
CA GLN A 2 -16.86 29.08 -22.81
C GLN A 2 -15.52 29.83 -22.69
N ASP A 3 -15.52 31.16 -22.51
CA ASP A 3 -14.29 31.96 -22.42
C ASP A 3 -13.47 31.72 -21.15
N SER A 4 -14.13 31.53 -20.00
CA SER A 4 -13.43 31.25 -18.73
C SER A 4 -12.72 29.90 -18.76
N PHE A 5 -13.29 28.90 -19.44
CA PHE A 5 -12.67 27.59 -19.63
C PHE A 5 -11.44 27.66 -20.53
N LYS A 6 -11.52 28.40 -21.65
CA LYS A 6 -10.37 28.63 -22.54
C LYS A 6 -9.24 29.36 -21.83
N TYR A 7 -9.55 30.43 -21.09
CA TYR A 7 -8.58 31.18 -20.31
C TYR A 7 -7.84 30.30 -19.28
N ALA A 8 -8.59 29.48 -18.54
CA ALA A 8 -8.01 28.56 -17.56
C ALA A 8 -7.09 27.52 -18.23
N LYS A 9 -7.53 26.95 -19.36
CA LYS A 9 -6.76 25.96 -20.12
C LYS A 9 -5.44 26.54 -20.64
N GLU A 10 -5.47 27.69 -21.30
CA GLU A 10 -4.26 28.33 -21.84
C GLU A 10 -3.23 28.70 -20.76
N ARG A 11 -3.69 29.12 -19.58
CA ARG A 11 -2.82 29.41 -18.44
C ARG A 11 -2.17 28.13 -17.89
N TRP A 12 -2.93 27.04 -17.85
CA TRP A 12 -2.45 25.74 -17.41
C TRP A 12 -1.41 25.20 -18.40
N ASP A 13 -1.73 25.16 -19.69
CA ASP A 13 -0.84 24.68 -20.77
C ASP A 13 0.48 25.47 -20.82
N LYS A 14 0.49 26.77 -20.52
CA LYS A 14 1.71 27.60 -20.47
C LYS A 14 2.64 27.31 -19.29
N SER A 15 2.10 26.77 -18.19
CA SER A 15 2.84 26.59 -16.94
C SER A 15 3.15 25.11 -16.64
N HIS A 16 2.43 24.19 -17.25
CA HIS A 16 2.58 22.76 -17.01
C HIS A 16 3.54 22.16 -18.03
N ASN A 17 4.74 21.83 -17.57
CA ASN A 17 5.68 21.03 -18.32
C ASN A 17 5.48 19.55 -18.00
N THR A 18 5.30 18.73 -19.04
CA THR A 18 5.25 17.28 -18.89
C THR A 18 6.65 16.75 -18.59
N PRO A 19 6.85 16.02 -17.48
CA PRO A 19 8.14 15.41 -17.18
C PRO A 19 8.40 14.20 -18.09
N ASP A 20 9.63 14.06 -18.57
CA ASP A 20 10.07 12.94 -19.43
C ASP A 20 10.62 11.78 -18.57
N PHE A 21 9.73 11.06 -17.91
CA PHE A 21 10.07 9.93 -17.06
C PHE A 21 10.19 8.63 -17.85
N LYS A 22 11.18 7.79 -17.54
CA LYS A 22 11.32 6.45 -18.12
C LYS A 22 11.13 5.37 -17.06
N VAL A 23 10.62 4.22 -17.49
CA VAL A 23 10.51 3.04 -16.63
C VAL A 23 11.92 2.61 -16.21
N GLY A 24 12.11 2.40 -14.91
CA GLY A 24 13.42 2.11 -14.32
C GLY A 24 14.16 3.34 -13.76
N ASP A 25 13.72 4.56 -14.04
CA ASP A 25 14.34 5.75 -13.46
C ASP A 25 14.10 5.83 -11.94
N LEU A 26 15.09 6.37 -11.24
CA LEU A 26 15.00 6.67 -9.81
C LEU A 26 14.43 8.07 -9.62
N VAL A 27 13.28 8.16 -8.97
CA VAL A 27 12.56 9.41 -8.74
C VAL A 27 12.24 9.61 -7.27
N LEU A 28 12.20 10.87 -6.85
CA LEU A 28 11.83 11.27 -5.49
C LEU A 28 10.32 11.56 -5.43
N LEU A 29 9.66 11.08 -4.38
CA LEU A 29 8.24 11.32 -4.14
C LEU A 29 8.06 12.55 -3.24
N SER A 30 7.33 13.56 -3.71
CA SER A 30 7.06 14.76 -2.91
C SER A 30 6.17 14.44 -1.71
N ALA A 31 6.72 14.58 -0.50
CA ALA A 31 6.02 14.31 0.76
C ALA A 31 5.09 15.45 1.22
N LEU A 32 5.05 16.57 0.47
CA LEU A 32 4.37 17.81 0.87
C LEU A 32 2.86 17.64 1.11
N ASN A 33 2.21 16.76 0.33
CA ASN A 33 0.77 16.51 0.40
C ASN A 33 0.42 15.21 1.13
N PHE A 34 1.37 14.60 1.84
CA PHE A 34 1.12 13.38 2.61
C PHE A 34 0.67 13.70 4.03
N ASP A 35 -0.65 13.66 4.23
CA ASP A 35 -1.29 13.87 5.53
C ASP A 35 -1.11 12.67 6.49
N ASN A 36 -0.77 11.50 5.94
CA ASN A 36 -0.58 10.26 6.71
C ASN A 36 0.78 10.18 7.43
N ILE A 37 1.72 11.09 7.15
CA ILE A 37 3.03 11.11 7.82
C ILE A 37 2.88 11.82 9.17
N LYS A 38 3.09 11.09 10.27
CA LYS A 38 3.00 11.65 11.63
C LYS A 38 4.20 12.56 11.92
N GLY A 39 3.96 13.74 12.49
CA GLY A 39 5.01 14.65 12.97
C GLY A 39 4.80 16.11 12.58
N PRO A 40 5.64 17.02 13.12
CA PRO A 40 5.61 18.45 12.79
C PRO A 40 5.85 18.67 11.30
N LYS A 41 5.04 19.52 10.65
CA LYS A 41 5.18 19.82 9.20
C LYS A 41 6.58 20.32 8.81
N LYS A 42 7.26 21.03 9.71
CA LYS A 42 8.59 21.60 9.50
C LYS A 42 9.74 20.59 9.55
N SER A 43 9.52 19.45 10.18
CA SER A 43 10.54 18.38 10.31
C SER A 43 10.28 17.23 9.36
N LYS A 44 9.26 17.32 8.49
CA LYS A 44 9.05 16.35 7.43
C LYS A 44 10.00 16.68 6.29
N ASP A 45 10.72 15.68 5.82
CA ASP A 45 11.47 15.82 4.57
C ASP A 45 10.51 16.18 3.45
N SER A 46 10.90 17.11 2.59
CA SER A 46 10.04 17.55 1.47
C SER A 46 9.88 16.45 0.41
N PHE A 47 10.85 15.52 0.36
CA PHE A 47 10.88 14.43 -0.59
C PHE A 47 11.26 13.14 0.15
N ALA A 48 10.57 12.05 -0.19
CA ALA A 48 10.89 10.72 0.29
C ALA A 48 11.56 9.94 -0.84
N GLY A 49 12.65 9.25 -0.49
CA GLY A 49 13.26 8.08 -1.14
C GLY A 49 13.45 8.10 -2.67
N PRO A 50 14.61 7.66 -3.19
CA PRO A 50 14.68 7.31 -4.60
C PRO A 50 13.89 6.02 -4.82
N PHE A 51 12.77 6.12 -5.53
CA PHE A 51 11.91 5.00 -5.90
C PHE A 51 12.04 4.69 -7.39
N VAL A 52 11.98 3.40 -7.73
CA VAL A 52 12.04 2.96 -9.12
C VAL A 52 10.66 3.08 -9.76
N ILE A 53 10.61 3.66 -10.96
CA ILE A 53 9.41 3.68 -11.77
C ILE A 53 9.11 2.28 -12.32
N LYS A 54 7.95 1.73 -11.94
CA LYS A 54 7.45 0.43 -12.41
C LYS A 54 6.77 0.53 -13.77
N ALA A 55 5.87 1.50 -13.91
CA ALA A 55 5.06 1.66 -15.11
C ALA A 55 4.61 3.12 -15.27
N LEU A 56 4.45 3.53 -16.52
CA LEU A 56 3.89 4.83 -16.90
C LEU A 56 2.43 4.61 -17.29
N HIS A 57 1.50 5.25 -16.57
CA HIS A 57 0.06 5.18 -16.85
C HIS A 57 -0.43 6.38 -17.69
N GLY A 58 0.43 7.37 -17.89
CA GLY A 58 0.19 8.54 -18.74
C GLY A 58 1.35 9.54 -18.66
N PRO A 59 1.20 10.74 -19.26
CA PRO A 59 2.27 11.75 -19.30
C PRO A 59 2.71 12.26 -17.92
N SER A 60 1.81 12.25 -16.93
CA SER A 60 2.08 12.74 -15.57
C SER A 60 1.80 11.69 -14.49
N ALA A 61 1.32 10.51 -14.88
CA ALA A 61 0.88 9.46 -13.96
C ALA A 61 1.85 8.29 -13.99
N VAL A 62 2.49 8.03 -12.85
CA VAL A 62 3.57 7.06 -12.72
C VAL A 62 3.30 6.11 -11.55
N GLN A 63 3.55 4.82 -11.75
CA GLN A 63 3.50 3.82 -10.69
C GLN A 63 4.92 3.56 -10.17
N LEU A 64 5.09 3.62 -8.85
CA LEU A 64 6.38 3.47 -8.18
C LEU A 64 6.41 2.22 -7.30
N TRP A 65 7.60 1.64 -7.14
CA TRP A 65 7.88 0.69 -6.07
C TRP A 65 8.31 1.45 -4.80
N LEU A 66 7.45 1.45 -3.77
CA LEU A 66 7.71 2.13 -2.49
C LEU A 66 8.52 1.27 -1.50
N THR A 67 8.60 -0.03 -1.76
CA THR A 67 9.37 -1.00 -1.00
C THR A 67 10.34 -1.67 -1.95
N GLU A 68 11.50 -2.10 -1.46
CA GLU A 68 12.30 -3.09 -2.18
C GLU A 68 11.39 -4.29 -2.48
N GLU A 69 11.49 -4.88 -3.68
CA GLU A 69 10.73 -6.07 -4.08
C GLU A 69 11.08 -7.22 -3.13
N GLY A 70 10.42 -7.30 -1.96
CA GLY A 70 10.82 -8.27 -0.95
C GLY A 70 10.43 -8.00 0.50
N GLU A 71 9.70 -6.92 0.84
CA GLU A 71 9.14 -6.87 2.21
C GLU A 71 8.20 -8.07 2.41
N GLU A 72 8.67 -9.03 3.21
CA GLU A 72 7.98 -10.27 3.50
C GLU A 72 6.55 -9.97 3.96
N LYS A 73 5.58 -10.67 3.35
CA LYS A 73 4.17 -10.52 3.70
C LYS A 73 3.99 -10.76 5.20
N LYS A 74 3.92 -9.69 6.00
CA LYS A 74 3.77 -9.85 7.45
C LYS A 74 2.33 -10.20 7.78
N ILE A 75 2.15 -11.44 8.23
CA ILE A 75 0.88 -11.95 8.74
C ILE A 75 0.51 -11.16 10.01
N VAL A 76 -0.65 -10.50 10.01
CA VAL A 76 -1.12 -9.72 11.17
C VAL A 76 -2.31 -10.40 11.84
N LYS A 77 -3.21 -10.99 11.06
CA LYS A 77 -4.46 -11.57 11.57
C LYS A 77 -4.68 -12.95 11.03
N VAL A 78 -5.11 -13.86 11.90
CA VAL A 78 -5.67 -15.15 11.52
C VAL A 78 -7.16 -15.11 11.82
N LEU A 79 -7.96 -15.17 10.77
CA LEU A 79 -9.40 -14.92 10.81
C LEU A 79 -10.19 -16.18 11.14
N LYS A 80 -9.80 -17.29 10.53
CA LYS A 80 -10.53 -18.55 10.58
C LYS A 80 -9.58 -19.72 10.47
N GLU A 81 -9.94 -20.79 11.14
CA GLU A 81 -9.33 -22.11 11.00
C GLU A 81 -10.28 -23.02 10.21
N ARG A 82 -9.72 -23.87 9.36
CA ARG A 82 -10.41 -24.92 8.64
C ARG A 82 -9.56 -26.18 8.68
N ILE A 83 -10.21 -27.34 8.83
CA ILE A 83 -9.55 -28.63 8.74
C ILE A 83 -9.84 -29.21 7.36
N THR A 84 -8.81 -29.61 6.62
CA THR A 84 -8.97 -30.27 5.32
C THR A 84 -9.39 -31.72 5.47
N ARG A 85 -9.81 -32.34 4.36
CA ARG A 85 -10.10 -33.79 4.29
C ARG A 85 -8.90 -34.66 4.71
N LYS A 86 -7.68 -34.13 4.59
CA LYS A 86 -6.42 -34.78 5.00
C LYS A 86 -6.09 -34.61 6.49
N LYS A 87 -6.99 -34.02 7.30
CA LYS A 87 -6.77 -33.66 8.71
C LYS A 87 -5.66 -32.62 8.94
N GLU A 88 -5.32 -31.82 7.93
CA GLU A 88 -4.38 -30.72 8.07
C GLU A 88 -5.12 -29.42 8.39
N ARG A 89 -4.54 -28.59 9.27
CA ARG A 89 -5.10 -27.28 9.63
C ARG A 89 -4.66 -26.23 8.63
N GLU A 90 -5.65 -25.55 8.05
CA GLU A 90 -5.50 -24.37 7.20
C GLU A 90 -6.03 -23.16 7.96
N TYR A 91 -5.33 -22.05 7.84
CA TYR A 91 -5.72 -20.79 8.44
C TYR A 91 -5.94 -19.75 7.35
N LEU A 92 -7.05 -19.02 7.46
CA LEU A 92 -7.32 -17.86 6.63
C LEU A 92 -6.60 -16.65 7.22
N VAL A 93 -5.64 -16.12 6.48
CA VAL A 93 -4.71 -15.09 6.93
C VAL A 93 -5.02 -13.74 6.30
N GLY A 94 -4.99 -12.70 7.12
CA GLY A 94 -5.01 -11.30 6.72
C GLY A 94 -3.66 -10.64 6.94
N TYR A 95 -3.18 -9.95 5.91
CA TYR A 95 -1.92 -9.23 5.92
C TYR A 95 -2.06 -7.79 6.45
N ARG A 96 -0.92 -7.14 6.75
CA ARG A 96 -0.89 -5.76 7.25
C ARG A 96 -1.43 -4.75 6.24
N ASN A 97 -1.28 -5.04 4.94
CA ASN A 97 -1.66 -4.13 3.88
C ASN A 97 -3.08 -4.44 3.37
N PRO A 98 -3.98 -3.45 3.30
CA PRO A 98 -5.39 -3.67 2.95
C PRO A 98 -5.61 -4.09 1.48
N THR A 99 -4.62 -3.91 0.61
CA THR A 99 -4.70 -4.30 -0.81
C THR A 99 -4.36 -5.78 -1.04
N GLN A 100 -3.78 -6.47 -0.05
CA GLN A 100 -3.43 -7.88 -0.20
C GLN A 100 -4.64 -8.77 0.06
N GLU A 101 -4.90 -9.68 -0.89
CA GLU A 101 -5.98 -10.65 -0.79
C GLU A 101 -5.79 -11.61 0.39
N TYR A 102 -6.89 -12.09 0.96
CA TYR A 102 -6.84 -13.11 2.01
C TYR A 102 -6.34 -14.44 1.44
N GLU A 103 -5.38 -15.05 2.12
CA GLU A 103 -4.74 -16.28 1.66
C GLU A 103 -4.98 -17.42 2.66
N LEU A 104 -5.22 -18.63 2.15
CA LEU A 104 -5.30 -19.84 2.94
C LEU A 104 -3.89 -20.43 3.03
N LEU A 105 -3.33 -20.45 4.24
CA LEU A 105 -1.99 -20.98 4.51
C LEU A 105 -2.06 -22.17 5.46
N LEU A 106 -1.13 -23.11 5.31
CA LEU A 106 -1.02 -24.26 6.21
C LEU A 106 -0.44 -23.81 7.56
N GLU A 107 -0.74 -24.58 8.60
CA GLU A 107 -0.18 -24.36 9.95
C GLU A 107 1.36 -24.29 9.96
N LYS A 108 2.01 -25.04 9.07
CA LYS A 108 3.48 -25.10 8.97
C LYS A 108 4.11 -23.80 8.47
N ASP A 109 3.37 -23.05 7.66
CA ASP A 109 3.85 -21.82 7.01
C ASP A 109 3.63 -20.58 7.90
N ILE A 110 2.92 -20.73 9.02
CA ILE A 110 2.57 -19.64 9.93
C ILE A 110 3.18 -19.88 11.31
N THR A 111 4.10 -19.02 11.70
CA THR A 111 4.63 -19.07 13.07
C THR A 111 3.57 -18.58 14.07
N ASN A 112 3.25 -19.40 15.08
CA ASN A 112 2.29 -19.07 16.17
C ASN A 112 0.82 -18.83 15.71
N ALA A 113 0.33 -19.54 14.69
CA ALA A 113 -1.04 -19.38 14.17
C ALA A 113 -2.15 -19.39 15.25
N ASP A 114 -2.10 -20.34 16.18
CA ASP A 114 -3.09 -20.49 17.25
C ASP A 114 -3.17 -19.27 18.19
N LYS A 115 -2.02 -18.67 18.51
CA LYS A 115 -1.99 -17.46 19.37
C LYS A 115 -2.65 -16.28 18.67
N LEU A 116 -2.41 -16.12 17.37
CA LEU A 116 -3.02 -15.06 16.56
C LEU A 116 -4.54 -15.25 16.47
N LEU A 117 -5.00 -16.47 16.23
CA LEU A 117 -6.42 -16.80 16.17
C LEU A 117 -7.10 -16.57 17.53
N ARG A 118 -6.46 -16.95 18.64
CA ARG A 118 -6.98 -16.72 19.98
C ARG A 118 -7.13 -15.22 20.29
N ARG A 119 -6.13 -14.41 19.93
CA ARG A 119 -6.20 -12.94 20.08
C ARG A 119 -7.35 -12.36 19.28
N PHE A 120 -7.49 -12.74 18.01
CA PHE A 120 -8.57 -12.28 17.15
C PHE A 120 -9.96 -12.65 17.70
N ARG A 121 -10.14 -13.90 18.14
CA ARG A 121 -11.39 -14.34 18.77
C ARG A 121 -11.70 -13.54 20.04
N HIS A 122 -10.69 -13.23 20.86
CA HIS A 122 -10.87 -12.44 22.07
C HIS A 122 -11.28 -10.99 21.75
N GLU A 123 -10.65 -10.35 20.77
CA GLU A 123 -10.99 -8.98 20.34
C GLU A 123 -12.42 -8.85 19.81
N ARG A 124 -12.96 -9.89 19.16
CA ARG A 124 -14.32 -9.88 18.62
C ARG A 124 -15.40 -10.33 19.61
N ARG A 125 -15.04 -10.72 20.84
CA ARG A 125 -16.04 -10.98 21.87
C ARG A 125 -16.75 -9.67 22.22
N PRO A 126 -18.08 -9.67 22.33
CA PRO A 126 -18.79 -8.53 22.88
C PRO A 126 -18.24 -8.26 24.29
N LYS A 127 -17.88 -7.00 24.57
CA LYS A 127 -17.56 -6.58 25.92
C LYS A 127 -18.88 -6.42 26.65
N GLU A 128 -19.11 -7.26 27.64
CA GLU A 128 -20.20 -7.11 28.62
C GLU A 128 -20.02 -5.83 29.43
#